data_AF-A0A1Z4IK06-F1
#
_entry.id   AF-A0A1Z4IK06-F1
#
_cell.length_a   1.000
_cell.length_b   1.000
_cell.length_c   1.000
_cell.angle_alpha   90.00
_cell.angle_beta   90.00
_cell.angle_gamma   90.00
#
_symmetry.space_group_name_H-M   'P 1'
#
loop_
_entity.id
_entity.type
_entity.pdbx_description
1 polymer ?
#
loop_
_entity_poly.entity_id
_entity_poly.type
_entity_poly.pdbx_seq_one_letter_code
_entity_poly.pdbx_strand_id
1 'polypeptide(L)'
;MLVTSHPYRDEADYLGMHDLIAENFSLPQYQLYPSVADLDYWRYIYEDNSENIQTAHIWRNALGKVIGFVWLNDDGTDLELTHCQKIDIMQSSQTSVLGVLK
;
A
#
# COMPACT_ATOMS: atom_id res chain seq x y z
N MET A 1 15.64 5.55 -4.84
CA MET A 1 14.33 4.89 -5.03
C MET A 1 13.37 5.96 -5.49
N LEU A 2 12.88 5.88 -6.74
CA LEU A 2 11.88 6.85 -7.22
C LEU A 2 10.54 6.45 -6.59
N VAL A 3 9.90 7.41 -5.93
CA VAL A 3 8.54 7.27 -5.41
C VAL A 3 7.68 8.28 -6.15
N THR A 4 6.63 7.81 -6.79
CA THR A 4 5.62 8.67 -7.42
C THR A 4 4.39 8.67 -6.55
N SER A 5 3.65 9.78 -6.55
CA SER A 5 2.37 9.86 -5.87
C SER A 5 1.31 10.52 -6.72
N HIS A 6 0.07 10.14 -6.50
CA HIS A 6 -1.09 10.71 -7.17
C HIS A 6 -2.35 10.52 -6.31
N PRO A 7 -3.39 11.36 -6.52
CA PRO A 7 -4.71 11.12 -5.95
C PRO A 7 -5.26 9.77 -6.41
N TYR A 8 -6.18 9.19 -5.64
CA TYR A 8 -6.96 8.03 -6.07
C TYR A 8 -7.73 8.36 -7.35
N ARG A 9 -7.68 7.47 -8.35
CA ARG A 9 -8.30 7.72 -9.66
C ARG A 9 -9.19 6.60 -10.19
N ASP A 10 -8.81 5.35 -9.96
CA ASP A 10 -9.42 4.23 -10.66
C ASP A 10 -9.32 2.89 -9.91
N GLU A 11 -9.81 1.84 -10.55
CA GLU A 11 -9.78 0.48 -10.01
C GLU A 11 -8.36 -0.05 -9.76
N ALA A 12 -7.36 0.37 -10.56
CA ALA A 12 -5.98 -0.10 -10.38
C ALA A 12 -5.33 0.52 -9.13
N ASP A 13 -5.81 1.67 -8.70
CA ASP A 13 -5.49 2.30 -7.43
C ASP A 13 -6.11 1.53 -6.27
N TYR A 14 -7.42 1.25 -6.34
CA TYR A 14 -8.13 0.46 -5.34
C TYR A 14 -7.50 -0.93 -5.15
N LEU A 15 -7.25 -1.67 -6.23
CA LEU A 15 -6.61 -2.99 -6.15
C LEU A 15 -5.21 -2.91 -5.54
N GLY A 16 -4.44 -1.86 -5.84
CA GLY A 16 -3.13 -1.65 -5.24
C GLY A 16 -3.17 -1.36 -3.74
N MET A 17 -4.18 -0.61 -3.28
CA MET A 17 -4.43 -0.37 -1.85
C MET A 17 -4.88 -1.66 -1.16
N HIS A 18 -5.79 -2.41 -1.78
CA HIS A 18 -6.28 -3.69 -1.31
C HIS A 18 -5.14 -4.71 -1.12
N ASP A 19 -4.29 -4.87 -2.13
CA ASP A 19 -3.12 -5.76 -2.07
C ASP A 19 -2.16 -5.36 -0.95
N LEU A 20 -1.94 -4.06 -0.73
CA LEU A 20 -1.09 -3.57 0.35
C LEU A 20 -1.63 -3.95 1.73
N ILE A 21 -2.94 -3.80 1.94
CA ILE A 21 -3.59 -4.17 3.20
C ILE A 21 -3.50 -5.68 3.43
N ALA A 22 -3.79 -6.48 2.40
CA ALA A 22 -3.72 -7.94 2.48
C ALA A 22 -2.29 -8.42 2.78
N GLU A 23 -1.27 -7.80 2.17
CA GLU A 23 0.13 -8.08 2.49
C GLU A 23 0.48 -7.74 3.95
N ASN A 24 0.03 -6.58 4.45
CA ASN A 24 0.27 -6.18 5.84
C ASN A 24 -0.43 -7.10 6.85
N PHE A 25 -1.63 -7.60 6.53
CA PHE A 25 -2.35 -8.56 7.37
C PHE A 25 -1.58 -9.88 7.57
N SER A 26 -0.74 -10.26 6.61
CA SER A 26 0.10 -11.46 6.71
C SER A 26 1.30 -11.30 7.67
N LEU A 27 1.58 -10.07 8.14
CA LEU A 27 2.71 -9.76 9.00
C LEU A 27 2.28 -9.79 10.48
N PRO A 28 2.84 -10.67 11.33
CA PRO A 28 2.41 -10.87 12.72
C PRO A 28 2.51 -9.63 13.63
N GLN A 29 3.29 -8.62 13.21
CA GLN A 29 3.59 -7.42 13.99
C GLN A 29 2.73 -6.19 13.65
N TYR A 30 1.88 -6.24 12.62
CA TYR A 30 1.02 -5.11 12.26
C TYR A 30 -0.37 -5.28 12.87
N GLN A 31 -0.79 -4.27 13.65
CA GLN A 31 -2.15 -4.19 14.18
C GLN A 31 -3.16 -4.00 13.04
N LEU A 32 -4.31 -4.66 13.18
CA LEU A 32 -5.30 -5.09 12.18
C LEU A 32 -6.05 -3.98 11.40
N TYR A 33 -5.56 -2.75 11.38
CA TYR A 33 -6.26 -1.60 10.78
C TYR A 33 -5.36 -0.78 9.83
N PRO A 34 -5.87 -0.34 8.66
CA PRO A 34 -7.17 -0.71 8.11
C PRO A 34 -7.16 -2.17 7.60
N SER A 35 -8.32 -2.83 7.67
CA SER A 35 -8.57 -4.13 7.03
C SER A 35 -9.12 -3.93 5.62
N VAL A 36 -9.18 -5.01 4.83
CA VAL A 36 -9.80 -4.97 3.49
C VAL A 36 -11.27 -4.51 3.59
N ALA A 37 -11.98 -4.94 4.63
CA ALA A 37 -13.37 -4.53 4.83
C ALA A 37 -13.51 -3.02 5.11
N ASP A 38 -12.54 -2.41 5.77
CA ASP A 38 -12.52 -0.96 6.02
C ASP A 38 -12.31 -0.19 4.71
N LEU A 39 -11.40 -0.67 3.84
CA LEU A 39 -11.20 -0.12 2.50
C LEU A 39 -12.47 -0.25 1.63
N ASP A 40 -13.15 -1.39 1.68
CA ASP A 40 -14.39 -1.62 0.94
C ASP A 40 -15.50 -0.68 1.41
N TYR A 41 -15.62 -0.49 2.72
CA TYR A 41 -16.58 0.42 3.32
C TYR A 41 -16.28 1.88 2.95
N TRP A 42 -15.01 2.30 3.02
CA TRP A 42 -14.56 3.61 2.57
C TRP A 42 -14.95 3.84 1.11
N ARG A 43 -14.61 2.91 0.21
CA ARG A 43 -14.96 3.02 -1.21
C ARG A 43 -16.48 3.13 -1.39
N TYR A 44 -17.25 2.28 -0.72
CA TYR A 44 -18.71 2.30 -0.82
C TYR A 44 -19.34 3.66 -0.43
N ILE A 45 -18.82 4.32 0.61
CA ILE A 45 -19.34 5.63 1.04
C ILE A 45 -18.99 6.75 0.07
N TYR A 46 -17.80 6.71 -0.54
CA TYR A 46 -17.27 7.82 -1.32
C TYR A 46 -17.26 7.59 -2.84
N GLU A 47 -17.63 6.41 -3.34
CA GLU A 47 -17.64 6.11 -4.78
C GLU A 47 -18.57 7.05 -5.58
N ASP A 48 -19.68 7.46 -4.96
CA ASP A 48 -20.61 8.45 -5.54
C ASP A 48 -20.16 9.91 -5.34
N ASN A 49 -19.14 10.16 -4.52
CA ASN A 49 -18.58 11.48 -4.24
C ASN A 49 -17.12 11.59 -4.71
N SER A 50 -16.98 11.96 -5.98
CA SER A 50 -15.67 12.08 -6.64
C SER A 50 -14.72 13.08 -5.97
N GLU A 51 -15.21 14.08 -5.22
CA GLU A 51 -14.36 15.04 -4.52
C GLU A 51 -13.77 14.42 -3.25
N ASN A 52 -14.57 13.68 -2.49
CA ASN A 52 -14.12 13.02 -1.26
C ASN A 52 -13.16 11.86 -1.55
N ILE A 53 -13.46 11.03 -2.55
CA ILE A 53 -12.60 9.89 -2.89
C ILE A 53 -11.22 10.32 -3.43
N GLN A 54 -11.15 11.46 -4.13
CA GLN A 54 -9.90 12.04 -4.63
C GLN A 54 -9.02 12.66 -3.53
N THR A 55 -9.53 12.81 -2.30
CA THR A 55 -8.67 13.20 -1.17
C THR A 55 -7.74 12.07 -0.74
N ALA A 56 -8.03 10.82 -1.13
CA ALA A 56 -7.11 9.73 -0.95
C ALA A 56 -5.89 9.90 -1.85
N HIS A 57 -4.71 9.64 -1.30
CA HIS A 57 -3.44 9.80 -1.98
C HIS A 57 -2.62 8.53 -1.89
N ILE A 58 -1.97 8.17 -2.99
CA ILE A 58 -1.32 6.87 -3.16
C ILE A 58 0.14 7.10 -3.52
N TRP A 59 1.03 6.30 -2.94
CA TRP A 59 2.45 6.27 -3.24
C TRP A 59 2.84 4.93 -3.85
N ARG A 60 3.54 4.99 -4.99
CA ARG A 60 4.06 3.84 -5.72
C ARG A 60 5.58 3.87 -5.76
N ASN A 61 6.21 2.70 -5.68
CA ASN A 61 7.64 2.56 -5.93
C ASN A 61 7.96 2.63 -7.45
N ALA A 62 9.24 2.57 -7.79
CA ALA A 62 9.71 2.61 -9.18
C ALA A 62 9.20 1.46 -10.06
N LEU A 63 8.67 0.37 -9.48
CA LEU A 63 8.07 -0.76 -10.19
C LEU A 63 6.55 -0.60 -10.38
N GLY A 64 5.98 0.52 -9.92
CA GLY A 64 4.53 0.78 -9.98
C GLY A 64 3.74 0.11 -8.85
N LYS A 65 4.38 -0.61 -7.93
CA LYS A 65 3.71 -1.23 -6.78
C LYS A 65 3.34 -0.17 -5.74
N VAL A 66 2.10 -0.20 -5.25
CA VAL A 66 1.66 0.64 -4.13
C VAL A 66 2.44 0.24 -2.88
N ILE A 67 3.08 1.23 -2.24
CA ILE A 67 3.87 1.06 -1.01
C ILE A 67 3.31 1.87 0.16
N GLY A 68 2.35 2.74 -0.15
CA GLY A 68 1.49 3.32 0.85
C GLY A 68 0.35 4.11 0.24
N PHE A 69 -0.64 4.39 1.07
CA PHE A 69 -1.74 5.27 0.75
C PHE A 69 -2.22 5.95 2.02
N VAL A 70 -3.04 6.98 1.81
CA VAL A 70 -3.86 7.61 2.84
C VAL A 70 -5.23 7.90 2.28
N TRP A 71 -6.26 7.80 3.10
CA TRP A 71 -7.59 8.33 2.83
C TRP A 71 -8.04 9.19 4.00
N LEU A 72 -9.01 10.06 3.77
CA LEU A 72 -9.66 10.85 4.83
C LEU A 72 -11.04 10.24 5.13
N ASN A 73 -11.37 10.15 6.41
CA ASN A 73 -12.72 9.87 6.88
C ASN A 73 -13.52 11.18 7.00
N ASP A 74 -14.85 11.11 7.18
CA ASP A 74 -15.79 12.25 7.17
C ASP A 74 -15.46 13.35 8.19
N ASP A 75 -14.65 13.04 9.20
CA ASP A 75 -14.18 13.97 10.22
C ASP A 75 -12.88 14.70 9.84
N GLY A 76 -12.22 14.31 8.74
CA GLY A 76 -10.95 14.86 8.28
C GLY A 76 -9.81 14.69 9.29
N THR A 77 -10.00 13.87 10.34
CA THR A 77 -9.06 13.77 11.46
C THR A 77 -8.14 12.57 11.39
N ASP A 78 -8.49 11.54 10.61
CA ASP A 78 -7.68 10.34 10.48
C ASP A 78 -6.82 10.40 9.21
N LEU A 79 -5.53 10.68 9.40
CA LEU A 79 -4.48 10.48 8.39
C LEU A 79 -3.95 9.05 8.52
N GLU A 80 -4.53 8.13 7.77
CA GLU A 80 -4.14 6.72 7.83
C GLU A 80 -3.02 6.40 6.84
N LEU A 81 -1.77 6.45 7.31
CA LEU A 81 -0.64 6.01 6.50
C LEU A 81 -0.46 4.49 6.61
N THR A 82 -0.98 3.75 5.63
CA THR A 82 -0.63 2.33 5.49
C THR A 82 0.69 2.26 4.74
N HIS A 83 1.78 1.83 5.37
CA HIS A 83 3.09 1.63 4.73
C HIS A 83 3.53 0.17 4.86
N CYS A 84 3.79 -0.50 3.73
CA CYS A 84 4.49 -1.78 3.79
C CYS A 84 5.99 -1.52 3.82
N GLN A 85 6.60 -1.57 5.00
CA GLN A 85 8.06 -1.60 5.11
C GLN A 85 8.56 -3.02 4.81
N LYS A 86 8.60 -3.37 3.53
CA LYS A 86 9.41 -4.50 3.06
C LYS A 86 10.44 -3.99 2.06
N ILE A 87 11.45 -3.30 2.59
CA ILE A 87 12.73 -3.19 1.89
C ILE A 87 13.50 -4.48 2.19
N ASP A 88 13.05 -5.60 1.61
CA ASP A 88 13.99 -6.63 1.21
C ASP A 88 14.43 -6.25 -0.20
N ILE A 89 15.50 -5.46 -0.28
CA ILE A 89 16.36 -5.44 -1.45
C ILE A 89 16.66 -6.91 -1.72
N MET A 90 16.24 -7.39 -2.88
CA MET A 90 16.49 -8.73 -3.37
C MET A 90 17.85 -9.24 -2.89
N GLN A 91 17.84 -10.39 -2.21
CA GLN A 91 18.97 -11.31 -2.14
C GLN A 91 19.31 -11.83 -3.56
N SER A 92 19.62 -10.94 -4.51
CA SER A 92 20.03 -11.28 -5.88
C SER A 92 21.52 -11.07 -6.12
N SER A 93 22.34 -11.10 -5.07
CA SER A 93 23.78 -11.16 -5.20
C SER A 93 24.42 -11.83 -3.99
N GLN A 94 24.39 -13.16 -3.97
CA GLN A 94 25.50 -14.07 -3.62
C GLN A 94 25.00 -15.43 -3.12
N THR A 95 24.29 -16.17 -3.98
CA THR A 95 24.30 -17.65 -3.90
C THR A 95 24.71 -18.18 -5.25
N SER A 96 26.01 -18.10 -5.55
CA SER A 96 26.72 -18.99 -6.49
C SER A 96 28.22 -18.67 -6.47
N VAL A 97 28.92 -19.11 -5.43
CA VAL A 97 30.14 -19.88 -5.67
C VAL A 97 30.15 -21.03 -4.67
N LEU A 98 29.83 -22.21 -5.20
CA LEU A 98 30.15 -23.50 -4.61
C LEU A 98 31.60 -23.54 -4.16
N GLY A 99 31.84 -24.31 -3.09
CA GLY A 99 33.14 -24.47 -2.47
C GLY A 99 34.27 -24.87 -3.41
N VAL A 100 35.42 -24.24 -3.18
CA VAL A 100 36.77 -24.82 -3.23
C VAL A 100 37.56 -23.90 -2.28
N LEU A 101 37.91 -24.30 -1.07
CA LEU A 101 39.19 -24.90 -0.66
C LEU A 101 39.05 -25.05 0.87
N LYS A 102 38.95 -26.28 1.38
CA LYS A 102 40.02 -26.96 2.15
C LYS A 102 40.68 -26.09 3.22
#